data_AF-A0A1N6ESP3-F1
#
_entry.id   AF-A0A1N6ESP3-F1
#
_cell.length_a   1.000
_cell.length_b   1.000
_cell.length_c   1.000
_cell.angle_alpha   90.00
_cell.angle_beta   90.00
_cell.angle_gamma   90.00
#
_symmetry.space_group_name_H-M   'P 1'
#
loop_
_entity.id
_entity.type
_entity.pdbx_description
1 polymer ?
#
loop_
_entity_poly.entity_id
_entity_poly.type
_entity_poly.pdbx_seq_one_letter_code
_entity_poly.pdbx_strand_id
1 'polypeptide(L)'
;MKRLVLPAAALALALAAAPAAAQGAKITISCKRGPLPNVSIINGANWQFVESIERNYRISPIDAKAAADYVCADMSAVGNARLLRERTQRVLANYRRR
;
A
#
# COMPACT_ATOMS: atom_id res chain seq x y z
N MET A 1 -64.42 18.17 -13.82
CA MET A 1 -63.14 18.75 -14.30
C MET A 1 -62.02 18.16 -13.46
N LYS A 2 -61.26 17.22 -14.01
CA LYS A 2 -60.21 16.46 -13.30
C LYS A 2 -58.85 17.01 -13.73
N ARG A 3 -58.06 17.50 -12.76
CA ARG A 3 -56.61 17.70 -12.92
C ARG A 3 -55.92 16.79 -11.92
N LEU A 4 -55.43 15.66 -12.40
CA LEU A 4 -54.53 14.80 -11.65
C LEU A 4 -53.11 15.31 -11.94
N VAL A 5 -52.51 15.95 -10.95
CA VAL A 5 -51.12 16.40 -10.97
C VAL A 5 -50.26 15.20 -10.59
N LEU A 6 -49.44 14.72 -11.51
CA LEU A 6 -48.40 13.72 -11.24
C LEU A 6 -47.18 14.43 -10.62
N PRO A 7 -46.66 13.99 -9.46
CA PRO A 7 -45.35 14.42 -9.02
C PRO A 7 -44.30 13.49 -9.65
N ALA A 8 -43.65 13.99 -10.70
CA ALA A 8 -42.42 13.43 -11.23
C ALA A 8 -41.25 13.86 -10.32
N ALA A 9 -40.88 13.02 -9.35
CA ALA A 9 -39.55 13.02 -8.74
C ALA A 9 -39.40 11.85 -7.76
N ALA A 10 -38.92 10.71 -8.26
CA ALA A 10 -38.29 9.69 -7.43
C ALA A 10 -37.04 9.19 -8.15
N LEU A 11 -36.07 10.09 -8.33
CA LEU A 11 -34.72 9.71 -8.77
C LEU A 11 -33.97 9.09 -7.58
N ALA A 12 -33.85 7.77 -7.63
CA ALA A 12 -32.67 6.98 -7.28
C ALA A 12 -31.87 7.42 -6.02
N LEU A 13 -32.26 6.92 -4.85
CA LEU A 13 -31.31 6.63 -3.77
C LEU A 13 -30.72 5.23 -3.96
N ALA A 14 -29.95 5.04 -5.03
CA ALA A 14 -28.91 4.03 -5.01
C ALA A 14 -27.71 4.66 -4.30
N LEU A 15 -27.79 4.79 -2.96
CA LEU A 15 -26.61 5.08 -2.18
C LEU A 15 -25.64 3.93 -2.46
N ALA A 16 -24.62 4.28 -3.23
CA ALA A 16 -23.45 3.47 -3.44
C ALA A 16 -23.05 2.87 -2.09
N ALA A 17 -23.22 1.55 -1.97
CA ALA A 17 -22.38 0.77 -1.08
C ALA A 17 -20.95 0.95 -1.61
N ALA A 18 -20.33 2.08 -1.26
CA ALA A 18 -18.91 2.24 -1.38
C ALA A 18 -18.32 1.02 -0.66
N PRO A 19 -17.51 0.18 -1.33
CA PRO A 19 -16.84 -0.87 -0.61
C PRO A 19 -16.07 -0.17 0.49
N ALA A 20 -16.36 -0.53 1.75
CA ALA A 20 -15.65 -0.01 2.91
C ALA A 20 -14.16 -0.20 2.61
N ALA A 21 -13.49 0.91 2.28
CA ALA A 21 -12.10 0.90 1.91
C ALA A 21 -11.34 0.42 3.14
N ALA A 22 -10.86 -0.82 3.06
CA ALA A 22 -9.73 -1.39 3.77
C ALA A 22 -9.50 -0.76 5.15
N GLN A 23 -9.92 -1.42 6.23
CA GLN A 23 -9.14 -1.41 7.47
C GLN A 23 -7.70 -1.75 7.07
N GLY A 24 -6.90 -0.69 6.94
CA GLY A 24 -5.81 -0.65 5.99
C GLY A 24 -4.68 -1.57 6.39
N ALA A 25 -4.27 -2.44 5.46
CA ALA A 25 -3.03 -3.17 5.55
C ALA A 25 -1.89 -2.25 6.01
N LYS A 26 -1.52 -2.32 7.29
CA LYS A 26 -0.52 -1.42 7.88
C LYS A 26 0.86 -1.98 7.58
N ILE A 27 1.37 -1.64 6.40
CA ILE A 27 2.75 -1.94 6.02
C ILE A 27 3.70 -1.12 6.89
N THR A 28 4.61 -1.80 7.57
CA THR A 28 5.63 -1.19 8.42
C THR A 28 6.91 -1.09 7.61
N ILE A 29 7.20 0.08 7.06
CA ILE A 29 8.43 0.29 6.31
C ILE A 29 9.60 0.47 7.27
N SER A 30 10.59 -0.41 7.17
CA SER A 30 11.78 -0.37 8.02
C SER A 30 13.00 -0.84 7.24
N CYS A 31 13.95 0.06 7.04
CA CYS A 31 15.21 -0.21 6.34
C CYS A 31 16.39 -0.12 7.31
N LYS A 32 17.31 -1.08 7.20
CA LYS A 32 18.63 -1.02 7.84
C LYS A 32 19.53 -0.09 7.04
N ARG A 33 20.21 0.80 7.76
CA ARG A 33 21.26 1.67 7.23
C ARG A 33 22.48 1.54 8.11
N GLY A 34 23.61 1.16 7.52
CA GLY A 34 24.88 1.25 8.21
C GLY A 34 25.35 2.70 8.33
N PRO A 35 26.44 2.96 9.09
CA PRO A 35 27.00 4.31 9.27
C PRO A 35 27.49 4.93 7.95
N LEU A 36 27.72 4.11 6.93
CA LEU A 36 28.10 4.51 5.58
C LEU A 36 26.92 4.23 4.62
N PRO A 37 25.97 5.17 4.45
CA PRO A 37 24.74 4.92 3.71
C PRO A 37 24.96 4.63 2.22
N ASN A 38 26.13 4.93 1.66
CA ASN A 38 26.47 4.62 0.27
C ASN A 38 27.01 3.19 0.07
N VAL A 39 27.20 2.41 1.14
CA VAL A 39 27.64 1.01 1.06
C VAL A 39 26.42 0.10 1.03
N SER A 40 26.10 -0.47 -0.13
CA SER A 40 24.90 -1.29 -0.32
C SER A 40 24.89 -2.57 0.52
N ILE A 41 26.05 -3.14 0.84
CA ILE A 41 26.17 -4.38 1.64
C ILE A 41 25.66 -4.23 3.07
N ILE A 42 25.78 -3.04 3.67
CA ILE A 42 25.35 -2.77 5.06
C ILE A 42 23.93 -2.16 5.11
N ASN A 43 23.28 -2.07 3.95
CA ASN A 43 21.94 -1.53 3.76
C ASN A 43 20.97 -2.65 3.37
N GLY A 44 19.72 -2.56 3.79
CA GLY A 44 18.72 -3.55 3.37
C GLY A 44 17.40 -3.44 4.11
N ALA A 45 16.51 -4.39 3.92
CA ALA A 45 15.27 -4.44 4.69
C ALA A 45 15.48 -4.97 6.12
N ASN A 46 14.73 -4.40 7.07
CA ASN A 46 14.50 -5.05 8.35
C ASN A 46 13.46 -6.16 8.21
N TRP A 47 13.55 -7.18 9.07
CA TRP A 47 12.64 -8.33 9.03
C TRP A 47 11.18 -7.91 9.26
N GLN A 48 10.93 -6.88 10.08
CA GLN A 48 9.58 -6.35 10.31
C GLN A 48 8.93 -5.82 9.03
N PHE A 49 9.73 -5.29 8.10
CA PHE A 49 9.19 -4.80 6.83
C PHE A 49 8.74 -5.99 5.96
N VAL A 50 9.61 -6.98 5.80
CA VAL A 50 9.29 -8.23 5.07
C VAL A 50 8.03 -8.89 5.65
N GLU A 51 8.00 -9.10 6.96
CA GLU A 51 6.87 -9.73 7.66
C GLU A 51 5.58 -8.90 7.54
N SER A 52 5.68 -7.56 7.50
CA SER A 52 4.51 -6.72 7.26
C SER A 52 3.96 -6.88 5.85
N ILE A 53 4.81 -7.11 4.84
CA ILE A 53 4.35 -7.39 3.48
C ILE A 53 3.65 -8.76 3.43
N GLU A 54 4.28 -9.81 3.97
CA GLU A 54 3.73 -11.17 3.97
C GLU A 54 2.36 -11.27 4.65
N ARG A 55 2.19 -10.57 5.77
CA ARG A 55 0.92 -10.52 6.51
C ARG A 55 -0.21 -9.84 5.75
N ASN A 56 0.12 -8.92 4.85
CA ASN A 56 -0.87 -8.07 4.18
C ASN A 56 -1.09 -8.43 2.70
N TYR A 57 -0.19 -9.22 2.09
CA TYR A 57 -0.25 -9.57 0.68
C TYR A 57 -0.09 -11.07 0.47
N ARG A 58 -0.75 -11.60 -0.57
CA ARG A 58 -0.55 -12.97 -1.06
C ARG A 58 0.71 -12.99 -1.91
N ILE A 59 1.85 -13.07 -1.24
CA ILE A 59 3.20 -13.02 -1.81
C ILE A 59 4.04 -14.16 -1.19
N SER A 60 5.03 -14.68 -1.93
CA SER A 60 5.98 -15.64 -1.36
C SER A 60 6.95 -14.93 -0.41
N PRO A 61 7.55 -15.63 0.59
CA PRO A 61 8.54 -15.01 1.46
C PRO A 61 9.75 -14.44 0.71
N ILE A 62 10.17 -15.12 -0.36
CA ILE A 62 11.28 -14.69 -1.22
C ILE A 62 10.94 -13.38 -1.93
N ASP A 63 9.75 -13.28 -2.51
CA ASP A 63 9.30 -12.07 -3.21
C ASP A 63 9.04 -10.91 -2.24
N ALA A 64 8.52 -11.19 -1.04
CA ALA A 64 8.33 -10.18 0.00
C ALA A 64 9.66 -9.58 0.43
N LYS A 65 10.68 -10.43 0.62
CA LYS A 65 12.04 -9.99 0.91
C LYS A 65 12.62 -9.18 -0.25
N ALA A 66 12.51 -9.66 -1.49
CA ALA A 66 13.00 -8.95 -2.66
C ALA A 66 12.34 -7.57 -2.82
N ALA A 67 11.03 -7.47 -2.60
CA ALA A 67 10.29 -6.21 -2.63
C ALA A 67 10.79 -5.23 -1.56
N ALA A 68 10.96 -5.71 -0.32
CA ALA A 68 11.45 -4.87 0.78
C ALA A 68 12.89 -4.40 0.52
N ASP A 69 13.77 -5.30 0.05
CA ASP A 69 15.15 -4.97 -0.27
C ASP A 69 15.24 -3.97 -1.43
N TYR A 70 14.40 -4.12 -2.46
CA TYR A 70 14.32 -3.16 -3.56
C TYR A 70 13.94 -1.76 -3.06
N VAL A 71 12.91 -1.64 -2.22
CA VAL A 71 12.50 -0.36 -1.62
C VAL A 71 13.64 0.22 -0.78
N CYS A 72 14.30 -0.60 0.03
CA CYS A 72 15.40 -0.16 0.87
C CYS A 72 16.70 0.10 0.10
N ALA A 73 16.87 -0.38 -1.13
CA ALA A 73 18.01 -0.07 -1.98
C ALA A 73 17.93 1.34 -2.60
N ASP A 74 16.76 2.00 -2.55
CA ASP A 74 16.60 3.37 -3.04
C ASP A 74 17.23 4.39 -2.07
N MET A 75 18.48 4.80 -2.36
CA MET A 75 19.18 5.82 -1.56
C MET A 75 18.52 7.20 -1.66
N SER A 76 17.82 7.50 -2.76
CA SER A 76 17.13 8.79 -2.93
C SER A 76 15.93 8.94 -1.99
N ALA A 77 15.43 7.82 -1.46
CA ALA A 77 14.30 7.78 -0.54
C ALA A 77 14.70 7.83 0.95
N VAL A 78 16.00 7.89 1.27
CA VAL A 78 16.47 7.95 2.67
C VAL A 78 15.98 9.23 3.34
N GLY A 79 15.38 9.09 4.53
CA GLY A 79 14.75 10.20 5.25
C GLY A 79 13.42 10.68 4.66
N ASN A 80 13.02 10.17 3.48
CA ASN A 80 11.79 10.56 2.81
C ASN A 80 10.72 9.47 2.96
N ALA A 81 9.97 9.54 4.06
CA ALA A 81 8.92 8.59 4.37
C ALA A 81 7.79 8.54 3.31
N ARG A 82 7.52 9.65 2.62
CA ARG A 82 6.50 9.68 1.56
C ARG A 82 6.96 8.88 0.35
N LEU A 83 8.17 9.14 -0.13
CA LEU A 83 8.74 8.43 -1.28
C LEU A 83 8.88 6.93 -0.99
N LEU A 84 9.31 6.55 0.21
CA LEU A 84 9.35 5.14 0.61
C LEU A 84 7.98 4.46 0.54
N ARG A 85 6.91 5.12 0.99
CA ARG A 85 5.53 4.59 0.88
C ARG A 85 5.09 4.45 -0.56
N GLU A 86 5.31 5.45 -1.39
CA GLU A 86 4.96 5.42 -2.82
C GLU A 86 5.70 4.29 -3.55
N ARG A 87 7.00 4.12 -3.29
CA ARG A 87 7.80 2.99 -3.83
C ARG A 87 7.25 1.65 -3.38
N THR A 88 6.94 1.50 -2.09
CA THR A 88 6.36 0.28 -1.54
C THR A 88 5.03 -0.05 -2.21
N GLN A 89 4.14 0.93 -2.36
CA GLN A 89 2.86 0.75 -3.04
C GLN A 89 3.04 0.35 -4.50
N ARG A 90 3.99 0.97 -5.20
CA ARG A 90 4.28 0.67 -6.61
C ARG A 90 4.80 -0.75 -6.81
N VAL A 91 5.75 -1.18 -5.98
CA VAL A 91 6.32 -2.54 -6.05
C VAL A 91 5.26 -3.58 -5.73
N LEU A 92 4.35 -3.28 -4.80
CA LEU A 92 3.30 -4.19 -4.38
C LEU A 92 2.01 -4.08 -5.21
N ALA A 93 1.96 -3.23 -6.23
CA ALA A 93 0.73 -2.86 -6.94
C ALA A 93 0.05 -4.05 -7.63
N ASN A 94 0.84 -5.03 -8.08
CA ASN A 94 0.33 -6.21 -8.78
C ASN A 94 0.02 -7.39 -7.84
N TYR A 95 0.31 -7.27 -6.54
CA TYR A 95 0.03 -8.32 -5.57
C TYR A 95 -1.36 -8.15 -4.97
N ARG A 96 -2.05 -9.28 -4.82
CA ARG A 96 -3.36 -9.30 -4.16
C ARG A 96 -3.18 -9.08 -2.66
N ARG A 97 -3.90 -8.11 -2.10
CA ARG A 97 -4.02 -7.95 -0.64
C ARG A 97 -4.72 -9.18 -0.04
N ARG A 98 -4.35 -9.51 1.18
CA ARG A 98 -5.01 -10.57 1.95
C ARG A 98 -6.36 -10.10 2.48
#